data_AF-A0ABD6MCV0-F1
#
_entry.id   AF-A0ABD6MCV0-F1
#
_cell.length_a   1.000
_cell.length_b   1.000
_cell.length_c   1.000
_cell.angle_alpha   90.00
_cell.angle_beta   90.00
_cell.angle_gamma   90.00
#
_symmetry.space_group_name_H-M   'P 1'
#
loop_
_entity.id
_entity.type
_entity.pdbx_description
1 polymer ?
#
loop_
_entity_poly.entity_id
_entity_poly.type
_entity_poly.pdbx_seq_one_letter_code
_entity_poly.pdbx_strand_id
1 'polypeptide(L)'
;MTVNHRAEAEKHLDNAARHLTEVPADMRIAEVAAAIGQGYAVLARSEETATTAADTNEALLSLRRRFNDTLNLVSTHIAQGLASRQGERWNAARNLTKALDEAHCNVDQQVDDWLEESGWDPRSAYKTPASLTPHDDPWATKPDITADVPEPVRRVLAGHLAEMLLDPKADDVQKWARGITFELKREGFDLGDAIKKRITDLTLGADPSDPPF
;
A
#
# COMPACT_ATOMS: atom_id res chain seq x y z
N MET A 1 -45.44 19.73 31.30
CA MET A 1 -45.42 20.87 30.35
C MET A 1 -44.00 21.39 30.29
N THR A 2 -43.36 21.38 29.13
CA THR A 2 -42.04 22.00 28.89
C THR A 2 -42.26 23.46 28.49
N VAL A 3 -41.61 24.39 29.17
CA VAL A 3 -41.70 25.83 28.88
C VAL A 3 -40.85 26.14 27.66
N ASN A 4 -41.40 26.86 26.68
CA ASN A 4 -40.63 27.34 25.54
C ASN A 4 -39.99 28.68 25.92
N HIS A 5 -38.76 28.65 26.42
CA HIS A 5 -38.05 29.84 26.91
C HIS A 5 -37.83 30.89 25.80
N ARG A 6 -37.71 30.50 24.53
CA ARG A 6 -37.62 31.45 23.43
C ARG A 6 -38.92 32.21 23.23
N ALA A 7 -40.05 31.49 23.22
CA ALA A 7 -41.37 32.11 23.08
C ALA A 7 -41.72 33.01 24.28
N GLU A 8 -41.36 32.60 25.50
CA GLU A 8 -41.55 33.46 26.69
C GLU A 8 -40.63 34.68 26.66
N ALA A 9 -39.38 34.54 26.18
CA ALA A 9 -38.47 35.68 25.99
C ALA A 9 -39.04 36.71 25.01
N GLU A 10 -39.48 36.27 23.83
CA GLU A 10 -40.07 37.12 22.79
C GLU A 10 -41.31 37.85 23.33
N LYS A 11 -42.22 37.11 23.98
CA LYS A 11 -43.42 37.67 24.61
C LYS A 11 -43.13 38.74 25.66
N HIS A 12 -42.15 38.51 26.54
CA HIS A 12 -41.81 39.45 27.61
C HIS A 12 -41.05 40.68 27.09
N LEU A 13 -40.19 40.51 26.09
CA LEU A 13 -39.50 41.62 25.42
C LEU A 13 -40.48 42.47 24.59
N ASP A 14 -41.44 41.85 23.89
CA ASP A 14 -42.51 42.55 23.18
C ASP A 14 -43.42 43.31 24.14
N ASN A 15 -43.72 42.75 25.33
CA ASN A 15 -44.49 43.44 26.35
C ASN A 15 -43.74 44.64 26.93
N ALA A 16 -42.42 44.53 27.11
CA ALA A 16 -41.58 45.65 27.52
C ALA A 16 -41.56 46.76 26.46
N ALA A 17 -41.37 46.40 25.18
CA ALA A 17 -41.38 47.34 24.06
C ALA A 17 -42.72 48.07 23.94
N ARG A 18 -43.84 47.35 24.10
CA ARG A 18 -45.19 47.92 24.06
C ARG A 18 -45.41 48.94 25.19
N HIS A 19 -44.99 48.62 26.42
CA HIS A 19 -45.12 49.54 27.55
C HIS A 19 -44.25 50.81 27.40
N LEU A 20 -43.07 50.69 26.79
CA LEU A 20 -42.25 51.87 26.46
C LEU A 20 -42.95 52.82 25.47
N THR A 21 -43.79 52.28 24.57
CA THR A 21 -44.56 53.08 23.62
C THR A 21 -45.88 53.63 24.17
N GLU A 22 -46.57 52.86 25.02
CA GLU A 22 -47.93 53.21 25.50
C GLU A 22 -47.90 54.06 26.78
N VAL A 23 -46.97 53.81 27.69
CA VAL A 23 -46.89 54.50 29.00
C VAL A 23 -45.44 54.87 29.33
N PRO A 24 -44.81 55.78 28.56
CA PRO A 24 -43.39 56.10 28.70
C PRO A 24 -43.01 56.72 30.05
N ALA A 25 -43.98 57.26 30.81
CA ALA A 25 -43.75 57.85 32.13
C ALA A 25 -43.62 56.82 33.27
N ASP A 26 -44.05 55.56 33.08
CA ASP A 26 -43.94 54.51 34.09
C ASP A 26 -43.11 53.32 33.56
N MET A 27 -41.79 53.46 33.67
CA MET A 27 -40.84 52.48 33.13
C MET A 27 -40.74 51.20 33.95
N ARG A 28 -41.27 51.15 35.17
CA ARG A 28 -41.09 50.01 36.10
C ARG A 28 -41.61 48.71 35.51
N ILE A 29 -42.76 48.74 34.83
CA ILE A 29 -43.36 47.55 34.22
C ILE A 29 -42.56 47.11 32.98
N ALA A 30 -42.06 48.07 32.20
CA ALA A 30 -41.19 47.79 31.05
C ALA A 30 -39.85 47.18 31.49
N GLU A 31 -39.22 47.70 32.55
CA GLU A 31 -37.97 47.18 33.11
C GLU A 31 -38.13 45.75 33.64
N VAL A 32 -39.20 45.48 34.39
CA VAL A 32 -39.48 44.12 34.90
C VAL A 32 -39.74 43.14 33.75
N ALA A 33 -40.55 43.54 32.76
CA ALA A 33 -40.80 42.70 31.59
C ALA A 33 -39.52 42.46 30.78
N ALA A 34 -38.66 43.47 30.62
CA ALA A 34 -37.38 43.33 29.93
C ALA A 34 -36.42 42.40 30.69
N ALA A 35 -36.34 42.53 32.03
CA ALA A 35 -35.49 41.66 32.85
C ALA A 35 -35.92 40.19 32.78
N ILE A 36 -37.24 39.92 32.82
CA ILE A 36 -37.79 38.58 32.67
C ILE A 36 -37.52 38.04 31.25
N GLY A 37 -37.74 38.86 30.22
CA GLY A 37 -37.47 38.49 28.83
C GLY A 37 -35.99 38.18 28.57
N GLN A 38 -35.08 38.97 29.14
CA GLN A 38 -33.64 38.72 29.09
C GLN A 38 -33.26 37.41 29.81
N GLY A 39 -33.86 37.12 30.96
CA GLY A 39 -33.65 35.86 31.68
C GLY A 39 -34.04 34.64 30.85
N TYR A 40 -35.23 34.67 30.23
CA TYR A 40 -35.68 33.61 29.33
C TYR A 40 -34.82 33.50 28.06
N ALA A 41 -34.33 34.61 27.51
CA ALA A 41 -33.43 34.59 26.36
C ALA A 41 -32.08 33.90 26.68
N VAL A 42 -31.54 34.13 27.89
CA VAL A 42 -30.32 33.44 28.36
C VAL A 42 -30.57 31.94 28.52
N LEU A 43 -31.72 31.56 29.12
CA LEU A 43 -32.09 30.15 29.26
C LEU A 43 -32.25 29.46 27.91
N ALA A 44 -32.97 30.07 26.96
CA ALA A 44 -33.14 29.55 25.61
C ALA A 44 -31.79 29.33 24.90
N ARG A 45 -30.85 30.28 25.04
CA ARG A 45 -29.50 30.15 24.48
C ARG A 45 -28.70 29.02 25.16
N SER A 46 -28.85 28.85 26.47
CA SER A 46 -28.19 27.75 27.20
C SER A 46 -28.73 26.38 26.79
N GLU A 47 -30.04 26.28 26.50
CA GLU A 47 -30.66 25.05 26.01
C GLU A 47 -30.19 24.72 24.60
N GLU A 48 -30.17 25.70 23.68
CA GLU A 48 -29.69 25.50 22.31
C GLU A 48 -28.21 25.08 22.26
N THR A 49 -27.38 25.64 23.14
CA THR A 49 -25.97 25.23 23.23
C THR A 49 -25.81 23.83 23.81
N ALA A 50 -26.62 23.47 24.82
CA ALA A 50 -26.63 22.12 25.39
C ALA A 50 -27.12 21.06 24.38
N THR A 51 -28.17 21.34 23.62
CA THR A 51 -28.67 20.42 22.59
C THR A 51 -27.66 20.26 21.46
N THR A 52 -27.07 21.37 20.98
CA THR A 52 -26.01 21.30 19.95
C THR A 52 -24.80 20.50 20.44
N ALA A 53 -24.40 20.66 21.70
CA ALA A 53 -23.34 19.87 22.30
C ALA A 53 -23.71 18.38 22.41
N ALA A 54 -24.96 18.06 22.74
CA ALA A 54 -25.45 16.68 22.80
C ALA A 54 -25.43 16.03 21.40
N ASP A 55 -25.97 16.71 20.39
CA ASP A 55 -26.03 16.23 19.01
C ASP A 55 -24.63 16.00 18.42
N THR A 56 -23.70 16.93 18.67
CA THR A 56 -22.31 16.79 18.22
C THR A 56 -21.58 15.65 18.93
N ASN A 57 -21.80 15.46 20.23
CA ASN A 57 -21.26 14.31 20.96
C ASN A 57 -21.82 12.99 20.43
N GLU A 58 -23.13 12.92 20.15
CA GLU A 58 -23.75 11.73 19.56
C GLU A 58 -23.16 11.42 18.17
N ALA A 59 -23.00 12.45 17.33
CA ALA A 59 -22.36 12.31 16.02
C ALA A 59 -20.92 11.81 16.13
N LEU A 60 -20.12 12.34 17.07
CA LEU A 60 -18.75 11.88 17.32
C LEU A 60 -18.71 10.43 17.79
N LEU A 61 -19.60 10.02 18.69
CA LEU A 61 -19.70 8.63 19.15
C LEU A 61 -20.08 7.68 18.02
N SER A 62 -21.04 8.09 17.18
CA SER A 62 -21.46 7.33 16.01
C SER A 62 -20.33 7.15 15.00
N LEU A 63 -19.58 8.24 14.71
CA LEU A 63 -18.41 8.19 13.83
C LEU A 63 -17.31 7.29 14.38
N ARG A 64 -16.98 7.41 15.66
CA ARG A 64 -15.99 6.54 16.32
C ARG A 64 -16.39 5.07 16.24
N ARG A 65 -17.67 4.74 16.49
CA ARG A 65 -18.17 3.37 16.36
C ARG A 65 -17.98 2.84 14.94
N ARG A 66 -18.46 3.58 13.92
CA ARG A 66 -18.34 3.17 12.51
C ARG A 66 -16.89 3.03 12.05
N PHE A 67 -16.02 3.93 12.52
CA PHE A 67 -14.59 3.86 12.26
C PHE A 67 -13.99 2.56 12.84
N ASN A 68 -14.27 2.26 14.10
CA ASN A 68 -13.80 1.02 14.74
C ASN A 68 -14.37 -0.23 14.07
N ASP A 69 -15.64 -0.23 13.69
CA ASP A 69 -16.27 -1.36 12.98
C ASP A 69 -15.57 -1.59 11.62
N THR A 70 -15.22 -0.50 10.93
CA THR A 70 -14.50 -0.56 9.65
C THR A 70 -13.08 -1.08 9.85
N LEU A 71 -12.36 -0.58 10.87
CA LEU A 71 -11.03 -1.07 11.21
C LEU A 71 -11.05 -2.57 11.53
N ASN A 72 -12.04 -3.04 12.30
CA ASN A 72 -12.19 -4.47 12.61
C ASN A 72 -12.44 -5.33 11.36
N LEU A 73 -13.27 -4.85 10.42
CA LEU A 73 -13.53 -5.56 9.17
C LEU A 73 -12.27 -5.63 8.29
N VAL A 74 -11.56 -4.51 8.18
CA VAL A 74 -10.34 -4.40 7.37
C VAL A 74 -9.23 -5.28 7.95
N SER A 75 -8.98 -5.21 9.27
CA SER A 75 -7.97 -6.05 9.95
C SER A 75 -8.31 -7.53 9.81
N THR A 76 -9.57 -7.93 10.00
CA THR A 76 -10.01 -9.31 9.75
C THR A 76 -9.72 -9.76 8.32
N HIS A 77 -9.99 -8.91 7.33
CA HIS A 77 -9.77 -9.28 5.92
C HIS A 77 -8.28 -9.39 5.57
N ILE A 78 -7.45 -8.51 6.12
CA ILE A 78 -5.99 -8.61 6.02
C ILE A 78 -5.51 -9.91 6.63
N ALA A 79 -5.96 -10.22 7.85
CA ALA A 79 -5.56 -11.41 8.59
C ALA A 79 -5.96 -12.71 7.84
N GLN A 80 -7.18 -12.76 7.30
CA GLN A 80 -7.63 -13.85 6.42
C GLN A 80 -6.79 -13.96 5.15
N GLY A 81 -6.42 -12.83 4.54
CA GLY A 81 -5.55 -12.78 3.36
C GLY A 81 -4.16 -13.37 3.67
N LEU A 82 -3.56 -13.00 4.81
CA LEU A 82 -2.28 -13.53 5.28
C LEU A 82 -2.36 -15.03 5.61
N ALA A 83 -3.40 -15.44 6.34
CA ALA A 83 -3.64 -16.83 6.73
C ALA A 83 -3.92 -17.75 5.51
N SER A 84 -4.50 -17.22 4.44
CA SER A 84 -4.84 -18.01 3.25
C SER A 84 -3.62 -18.58 2.51
N ARG A 85 -2.43 -17.97 2.66
CA ARG A 85 -1.19 -18.31 1.94
C ARG A 85 -1.30 -18.33 0.41
N GLN A 86 -2.41 -17.85 -0.15
CA GLN A 86 -2.59 -17.70 -1.59
C GLN A 86 -1.81 -16.47 -2.04
N GLY A 87 -0.93 -16.62 -3.05
CA GLY A 87 0.06 -15.58 -3.37
C GLY A 87 -0.53 -14.19 -3.62
N GLU A 88 -1.53 -14.08 -4.49
CA GLU A 88 -2.18 -12.79 -4.77
C GLU A 88 -2.86 -12.18 -3.54
N ARG A 89 -3.60 -12.98 -2.76
CA ARG A 89 -4.30 -12.52 -1.56
C ARG A 89 -3.34 -12.12 -0.44
N TRP A 90 -2.26 -12.87 -0.28
CA TRP A 90 -1.22 -12.58 0.69
C TRP A 90 -0.47 -11.29 0.32
N ASN A 91 -0.11 -11.11 -0.95
CA ASN A 91 0.52 -9.88 -1.43
C ASN A 91 -0.41 -8.67 -1.27
N ALA A 92 -1.70 -8.82 -1.62
CA ALA A 92 -2.69 -7.77 -1.44
C ALA A 92 -2.85 -7.39 0.04
N ALA A 93 -2.96 -8.37 0.94
CA ALA A 93 -3.06 -8.14 2.38
C ALA A 93 -1.81 -7.44 2.94
N ARG A 94 -0.62 -7.89 2.54
CA ARG A 94 0.66 -7.26 2.94
C ARG A 94 0.77 -5.82 2.45
N ASN A 95 0.45 -5.56 1.19
CA ASN A 95 0.48 -4.21 0.61
C ASN A 95 -0.54 -3.29 1.28
N LEU A 96 -1.74 -3.81 1.57
CA LEU A 96 -2.77 -3.05 2.28
C LEU A 96 -2.34 -2.71 3.70
N THR A 97 -1.73 -3.64 4.43
CA THR A 97 -1.19 -3.40 5.77
C THR A 97 -0.17 -2.25 5.74
N LYS A 98 0.76 -2.28 4.78
CA LYS A 98 1.76 -1.22 4.60
C LYS A 98 1.13 0.14 4.28
N ALA A 99 0.16 0.17 3.37
CA ALA A 99 -0.53 1.42 3.02
C ALA A 99 -1.32 2.01 4.20
N LEU A 100 -1.90 1.16 5.06
CA LEU A 100 -2.61 1.58 6.26
C LEU A 100 -1.66 2.08 7.35
N ASP A 101 -0.47 1.48 7.48
CA ASP A 101 0.58 1.98 8.38
C ASP A 101 1.10 3.36 7.95
N GLU A 102 1.33 3.54 6.64
CA GLU A 102 1.66 4.85 6.05
C GLU A 102 0.55 5.90 6.27
N ALA A 103 -0.71 5.48 6.35
CA ALA A 103 -1.86 6.32 6.67
C ALA A 103 -2.12 6.49 8.19
N HIS A 104 -1.23 5.96 9.04
CA HIS A 104 -1.35 5.96 10.51
C HIS A 104 -2.63 5.29 11.05
N CYS A 105 -3.19 4.32 10.32
CA CYS A 105 -4.36 3.58 10.74
C CYS A 105 -4.04 2.42 11.71
N ASN A 106 -2.75 2.12 11.94
CA ASN A 106 -2.20 1.14 12.89
C ASN A 106 -3.13 -0.07 13.16
N VAL A 107 -3.22 -0.96 12.17
CA VAL A 107 -4.05 -2.17 12.21
C VAL A 107 -3.28 -3.40 12.69
N ASP A 108 -1.97 -3.30 12.89
CA ASP A 108 -1.09 -4.45 13.12
C ASP A 108 -1.51 -5.25 14.35
N GLN A 109 -1.79 -4.57 15.47
CA GLN A 109 -2.24 -5.25 16.69
C GLN A 109 -3.54 -6.03 16.47
N GLN A 110 -4.51 -5.46 15.74
CA GLN A 110 -5.81 -6.12 15.48
C GLN A 110 -5.65 -7.32 14.55
N VAL A 111 -4.74 -7.22 13.58
CA VAL A 111 -4.39 -8.32 12.68
C VAL A 111 -3.69 -9.44 13.46
N ASP A 112 -2.73 -9.09 14.31
CA ASP A 112 -1.98 -10.03 15.15
C ASP A 112 -2.92 -10.75 16.13
N ASP A 113 -3.79 -10.01 16.83
CA ASP A 113 -4.78 -10.58 17.76
C ASP A 113 -5.68 -11.60 17.04
N TRP A 114 -6.20 -11.26 15.85
CA TRP A 114 -7.03 -12.18 15.06
C TRP A 114 -6.26 -13.43 14.63
N LEU A 115 -4.99 -13.27 14.22
CA LEU A 115 -4.14 -14.38 13.82
C LEU A 115 -3.88 -15.32 15.00
N GLU A 116 -3.56 -14.78 16.17
CA GLU A 116 -3.36 -15.57 17.40
C GLU A 116 -4.63 -16.32 17.80
N GLU A 117 -5.78 -15.65 17.82
CA GLU A 117 -7.08 -16.26 18.10
C GLU A 117 -7.42 -17.39 17.11
N SER A 118 -7.00 -17.23 15.86
CA SER A 118 -7.19 -18.22 14.78
C SER A 118 -6.11 -19.31 14.76
N GLY A 119 -5.21 -19.34 15.74
CA GLY A 119 -4.15 -20.36 15.88
C GLY A 119 -2.95 -20.18 14.95
N TRP A 120 -2.80 -19.01 14.36
CA TRP A 120 -1.64 -18.63 13.54
C TRP A 120 -0.59 -17.91 14.38
N ASP A 121 0.69 -18.20 14.14
CA ASP A 121 1.79 -17.35 14.61
C ASP A 121 1.86 -16.09 13.72
N PRO A 122 1.63 -14.88 14.25
CA PRO A 122 1.62 -13.65 13.46
C PRO A 122 2.90 -13.46 12.66
N ARG A 123 4.06 -13.70 13.31
CA ARG A 123 5.38 -13.57 12.65
C ARG A 123 5.54 -14.50 11.47
N SER A 124 4.92 -15.69 11.53
CA SER A 124 4.95 -16.64 10.43
C SER A 124 3.97 -16.28 9.32
N ALA A 125 2.82 -15.67 9.63
CA ALA A 125 1.83 -15.22 8.64
C ALA A 125 2.39 -14.15 7.69
N TYR A 126 3.25 -13.25 8.20
CA TYR A 126 3.94 -12.23 7.40
C TYR A 126 5.17 -12.73 6.63
N LYS A 127 5.55 -14.02 6.76
CA LYS A 127 6.61 -14.60 5.90
C LYS A 127 6.03 -14.95 4.54
N THR A 128 6.82 -14.66 3.48
CA THR A 128 6.46 -15.00 2.10
C THR A 128 6.06 -16.47 2.00
N PRO A 129 4.84 -16.79 1.50
CA PRO A 129 4.40 -18.15 1.28
C PRO A 129 5.36 -18.90 0.34
N ALA A 130 5.51 -20.22 0.54
CA ALA A 130 6.31 -21.06 -0.35
C ALA A 130 5.80 -21.09 -1.81
N SER A 131 4.53 -20.70 -2.03
CA SER A 131 3.92 -20.49 -3.35
C SER A 131 4.38 -19.20 -4.05
N LEU A 132 4.98 -18.27 -3.31
CA LEU A 132 5.51 -16.99 -3.79
C LEU A 132 7.03 -16.88 -3.68
N THR A 133 7.69 -17.78 -2.92
CA THR A 133 9.10 -18.05 -3.21
C THR A 133 9.14 -18.54 -4.66
N PRO A 134 10.02 -18.00 -5.51
CA PRO A 134 10.19 -18.53 -6.86
C PRO A 134 10.42 -20.03 -6.71
N HIS A 135 9.44 -20.84 -7.10
CA HIS A 135 9.78 -22.16 -7.59
C HIS A 135 10.68 -21.84 -8.77
N ASP A 136 11.91 -22.32 -8.76
CA ASP A 136 12.70 -22.45 -9.98
C ASP A 136 11.79 -23.17 -10.97
N ASP A 137 11.13 -22.40 -11.84
CA ASP A 137 10.24 -22.95 -12.84
C ASP A 137 11.15 -23.78 -13.74
N PRO A 138 10.99 -25.13 -13.76
CA PRO A 138 11.87 -25.99 -14.54
C PRO A 138 11.77 -25.70 -16.05
N TRP A 139 10.83 -24.86 -16.47
CA TRP A 139 10.60 -24.41 -17.84
C TRP A 139 10.80 -22.91 -18.06
N ALA A 140 11.13 -22.13 -17.02
CA ALA A 140 11.51 -20.73 -17.23
C ALA A 140 12.83 -20.69 -17.99
N THR A 141 12.87 -19.92 -19.07
CA THR A 141 14.10 -19.62 -19.79
C THR A 141 15.08 -19.04 -18.78
N LYS A 142 16.15 -19.79 -18.48
CA LYS A 142 17.20 -19.33 -17.55
C LYS A 142 17.63 -17.92 -17.97
N PRO A 143 17.80 -16.99 -17.01
CA PRO A 143 18.25 -15.64 -17.34
C PRO A 143 19.56 -15.72 -18.13
N ASP A 144 19.66 -14.96 -19.20
CA ASP A 144 20.89 -14.83 -19.97
C ASP A 144 21.93 -14.12 -19.09
N ILE A 145 22.85 -14.91 -18.52
CA ILE A 145 23.93 -14.43 -17.65
C ILE A 145 25.15 -14.01 -18.47
N THR A 146 25.07 -14.03 -19.80
CA THR A 146 26.20 -13.69 -20.67
C THR A 146 26.71 -12.30 -20.39
N ALA A 147 25.82 -11.33 -20.12
CA ALA A 147 26.18 -9.96 -19.77
C ALA A 147 26.97 -9.84 -18.46
N ASP A 148 26.77 -10.76 -17.51
CA ASP A 148 27.37 -10.75 -16.18
C ASP A 148 28.80 -11.33 -16.18
N VAL A 149 29.14 -12.14 -17.18
CA VAL A 149 30.50 -12.67 -17.36
C VAL A 149 31.41 -11.56 -17.92
N PRO A 150 32.54 -11.25 -17.27
CA PRO A 150 33.47 -10.24 -17.77
C PRO A 150 33.91 -10.52 -19.20
N GLU A 151 33.87 -9.48 -20.05
CA GLU A 151 34.22 -9.53 -21.47
C GLU A 151 35.56 -10.24 -21.78
N PRO A 152 36.65 -10.06 -21.00
CA PRO A 152 37.90 -10.79 -21.24
C PRO A 152 37.74 -12.31 -21.14
N VAL A 153 36.90 -12.78 -20.22
CA VAL A 153 36.65 -14.22 -20.01
C VAL A 153 35.82 -14.79 -21.15
N ARG A 154 34.79 -14.06 -21.60
CA ARG A 154 33.96 -14.45 -22.76
C ARG A 154 34.82 -14.62 -24.02
N ARG A 155 35.74 -13.68 -24.24
CA ARG A 155 36.65 -13.67 -25.39
C ARG A 155 37.62 -14.86 -25.40
N VAL A 156 38.22 -15.18 -24.25
CA VAL A 156 39.15 -16.33 -24.15
C VAL A 156 38.41 -17.64 -24.40
N LEU A 157 37.24 -17.83 -23.79
CA LEU A 157 36.43 -19.04 -23.96
C LEU A 157 35.93 -19.20 -25.41
N ALA A 158 35.41 -18.12 -26.02
CA ALA A 158 35.03 -18.14 -27.43
C ALA A 158 36.22 -18.41 -28.35
N GLY A 159 37.41 -17.89 -28.00
CA GLY A 159 38.69 -18.17 -28.64
C GLY A 159 39.04 -19.64 -28.71
N HIS A 160 39.13 -20.28 -27.54
CA HIS A 160 39.53 -21.69 -27.46
C HIS A 160 38.47 -22.62 -28.06
N LEU A 161 37.17 -22.32 -27.90
CA LEU A 161 36.11 -23.11 -28.53
C LEU A 161 36.13 -22.97 -30.06
N ALA A 162 36.39 -21.79 -30.59
CA ALA A 162 36.54 -21.57 -32.04
C ALA A 162 37.74 -22.36 -32.61
N GLU A 163 38.88 -22.33 -31.93
CA GLU A 163 40.08 -23.08 -32.32
C GLU A 163 39.84 -24.60 -32.30
N MET A 164 39.18 -25.11 -31.25
CA MET A 164 38.81 -26.54 -31.15
C MET A 164 37.79 -26.95 -32.22
N LEU A 165 36.87 -26.08 -32.60
CA LEU A 165 35.89 -26.35 -33.67
C LEU A 165 36.51 -26.35 -35.07
N LEU A 166 37.64 -25.68 -35.25
CA LEU A 166 38.39 -25.58 -36.50
C LEU A 166 39.52 -26.62 -36.62
N ASP A 167 39.81 -27.40 -35.56
CA ASP A 167 40.87 -28.40 -35.59
C ASP A 167 40.57 -29.50 -36.64
N PRO A 168 41.42 -29.68 -37.66
CA PRO A 168 41.18 -30.61 -38.76
C PRO A 168 41.52 -32.08 -38.41
N LYS A 169 42.06 -32.37 -37.22
CA LYS A 169 42.64 -33.71 -36.92
C LYS A 169 41.87 -34.54 -35.90
N ALA A 170 40.87 -34.00 -35.22
CA ALA A 170 40.18 -34.73 -34.16
C ALA A 170 38.66 -34.45 -34.12
N ASP A 171 37.88 -35.36 -34.70
CA ASP A 171 36.41 -35.36 -34.61
C ASP A 171 35.93 -35.31 -33.15
N ASP A 172 36.67 -35.93 -32.25
CA ASP A 172 36.38 -35.91 -30.82
C ASP A 172 36.51 -34.49 -30.25
N VAL A 173 37.55 -33.72 -30.63
CA VAL A 173 37.77 -32.35 -30.13
C VAL A 173 36.63 -31.42 -30.55
N GLN A 174 36.16 -31.55 -31.79
CA GLN A 174 35.00 -30.79 -32.27
C GLN A 174 33.71 -31.20 -31.53
N LYS A 175 33.54 -32.48 -31.25
CA LYS A 175 32.39 -32.99 -30.48
C LYS A 175 32.41 -32.46 -29.04
N TRP A 176 33.58 -32.42 -28.40
CA TRP A 176 33.78 -31.82 -27.09
C TRP A 176 33.48 -30.31 -27.10
N ALA A 177 33.99 -29.58 -28.10
CA ALA A 177 33.73 -28.14 -28.21
C ALA A 177 32.23 -27.82 -28.39
N ARG A 178 31.52 -28.61 -29.22
CA ARG A 178 30.06 -28.50 -29.35
C ARG A 178 29.35 -28.83 -28.03
N GLY A 179 29.75 -29.90 -27.36
CA GLY A 179 29.21 -30.31 -26.05
C GLY A 179 29.32 -29.20 -25.01
N ILE A 180 30.52 -28.63 -24.85
CA ILE A 180 30.78 -27.52 -23.93
C ILE A 180 29.93 -26.30 -24.29
N THR A 181 29.83 -25.95 -25.58
CA THR A 181 29.00 -24.82 -26.03
C THR A 181 27.52 -25.02 -25.69
N PHE A 182 26.99 -26.23 -25.87
CA PHE A 182 25.61 -26.56 -25.50
C PHE A 182 25.39 -26.56 -23.99
N GLU A 183 26.34 -27.03 -23.21
CA GLU A 183 26.28 -27.01 -21.74
C GLU A 183 26.29 -25.58 -21.20
N LEU A 184 27.19 -24.73 -21.70
CA LEU A 184 27.25 -23.31 -21.32
C LEU A 184 25.94 -22.59 -21.69
N LYS A 185 25.41 -22.84 -22.90
CA LYS A 185 24.11 -22.31 -23.31
C LYS A 185 22.96 -22.82 -22.44
N ARG A 186 23.00 -24.09 -22.00
CA ARG A 186 22.02 -24.67 -21.08
C ARG A 186 22.09 -24.05 -19.68
N GLU A 187 23.21 -23.46 -19.29
CA GLU A 187 23.36 -22.68 -18.06
C GLU A 187 23.06 -21.18 -18.23
N GLY A 188 22.57 -20.75 -19.40
CA GLY A 188 22.23 -19.36 -19.69
C GLY A 188 23.40 -18.51 -20.17
N PHE A 189 24.53 -19.12 -20.54
CA PHE A 189 25.71 -18.44 -21.07
C PHE A 189 25.89 -18.74 -22.56
N ASP A 190 25.39 -17.85 -23.42
CA ASP A 190 25.41 -18.04 -24.88
C ASP A 190 26.62 -17.33 -25.52
N LEU A 191 27.62 -18.13 -25.89
CA LEU A 191 28.82 -17.66 -26.62
C LEU A 191 28.69 -17.81 -28.14
N GLY A 192 27.52 -18.20 -28.67
CA GLY A 192 27.35 -18.57 -30.08
C GLY A 192 27.81 -17.49 -31.07
N ASP A 193 27.40 -16.24 -30.86
CA ASP A 193 27.78 -15.13 -31.73
C ASP A 193 29.28 -14.77 -31.59
N ALA A 194 29.83 -14.86 -30.39
CA ALA A 194 31.25 -14.61 -30.13
C ALA A 194 32.16 -15.68 -30.76
N ILE A 195 31.77 -16.96 -30.66
CA ILE A 195 32.46 -18.08 -31.31
C ILE A 195 32.38 -17.93 -32.83
N LYS A 196 31.20 -17.60 -33.37
CA LYS A 196 31.01 -17.38 -34.80
C LYS A 196 31.88 -16.24 -35.32
N LYS A 197 31.90 -15.11 -34.63
CA LYS A 197 32.78 -13.97 -34.96
C LYS A 197 34.25 -14.41 -34.97
N ARG A 198 34.67 -15.18 -33.95
CA ARG A 198 36.06 -15.64 -33.85
C ARG A 198 36.45 -16.67 -34.93
N ILE A 199 35.56 -17.59 -35.28
CA ILE A 199 35.76 -18.53 -36.39
C ILE A 199 35.92 -17.76 -37.69
N THR A 200 35.08 -16.75 -37.93
CA THR A 200 35.20 -15.85 -39.09
C THR A 200 36.56 -15.15 -39.10
N ASP A 201 36.98 -14.55 -37.99
CA ASP A 201 38.29 -13.88 -37.88
C ASP A 201 39.47 -14.83 -38.16
N LEU A 202 39.39 -16.07 -37.67
CA LEU A 202 40.45 -17.08 -37.82
C LEU A 202 40.50 -17.68 -39.24
N THR A 203 39.39 -17.69 -39.97
CA THR A 203 39.30 -18.35 -41.29
C THR A 203 39.34 -17.36 -42.46
N LEU A 204 38.78 -16.16 -42.29
CA LEU A 204 38.64 -15.14 -43.33
C LEU A 204 39.49 -13.88 -43.04
N GLY A 205 40.12 -13.79 -41.87
CA GLY A 205 40.81 -12.59 -41.40
C GLY A 205 39.87 -11.63 -40.65
N ALA A 206 40.44 -10.71 -39.88
CA ALA A 206 39.67 -9.72 -39.12
C ALA A 206 38.82 -8.82 -40.04
N ASP A 207 37.58 -8.56 -39.65
CA ASP A 207 36.70 -7.64 -40.37
C ASP A 207 37.35 -6.23 -40.44
N PRO A 208 37.54 -5.64 -41.64
CA PRO A 208 38.13 -4.31 -41.79
C PRO A 208 37.31 -3.18 -41.15
N SER A 209 36.10 -3.50 -40.66
CA SER A 209 35.17 -2.56 -40.00
C SER A 209 35.35 -2.50 -38.47
N ASP A 210 36.13 -3.40 -37.87
CA ASP A 210 36.41 -3.36 -36.42
C ASP A 210 37.53 -2.32 -36.14
N PRO A 211 37.33 -1.36 -35.22
CA PRO A 211 38.33 -0.34 -34.92
C PRO A 211 39.60 -0.96 -34.30
N PRO A 212 40.81 -0.52 -34.71
CA PRO A 212 42.04 -0.95 -34.07
C PRO A 212 42.20 -0.24 -32.73
N PHE A 213 41.95 -1.01 -31.66
CA PHE A 213 42.28 -0.77 -30.24
C PHE A 213 41.92 0.59 -29.63
#